data_AF-A0A0Q8ZXJ0-F1
#
_entry.id   AF-A0A0Q8ZXJ0-F1
#
_cell.length_a   1.000
_cell.length_b   1.000
_cell.length_c   1.000
_cell.angle_alpha   90.00
_cell.angle_beta   90.00
_cell.angle_gamma   90.00
#
_symmetry.space_group_name_H-M   'P 1'
#
loop_
_entity.id
_entity.type
_entity.pdbx_description
1 polymer ?
#
loop_
_entity_poly.entity_id
_entity_poly.type
_entity_poly.pdbx_seq_one_letter_code
_entity_poly.pdbx_strand_id
1 'polypeptide(L)'
;MVEAEPGDDPGMVRAGAAAAARRRELNVSQRSLAADGVINAGALIAFEKGRSWPRQATRAKLESVLQWPPGAIERIRRGDPAAGSAPRRVAGPPAMGPADEVPLIAQAVVAAANTFASTIDALPPVTESEFTPRATAILGDLRQLEAVAARAARIQVTPELIRALSTVRTRIDELTMRAATAPTATVGQRLYAARRRANLTIGETAQAAGVVEDVIVQIEADQPVSSADIGAVEQLITQIDWR
;
A
#
# COMPACT_ATOMS: atom_id res chain seq x y z
N MET A 1 7.32 18.67 53.95
CA MET A 1 6.68 17.96 52.83
C MET A 1 5.98 16.75 53.41
N VAL A 2 4.66 16.78 53.49
CA VAL A 2 3.85 15.79 54.23
C VAL A 2 3.60 14.58 53.32
N GLU A 3 4.06 13.40 53.74
CA GLU A 3 3.73 12.12 53.12
C GLU A 3 2.23 11.85 53.32
N ALA A 4 1.48 11.74 52.22
CA ALA A 4 0.06 11.41 52.26
C ALA A 4 -0.13 9.89 52.41
N GLU A 5 -0.87 9.49 53.44
CA GLU A 5 -1.30 8.12 53.71
C GLU A 5 -2.07 7.51 52.50
N PRO A 6 -1.95 6.20 52.23
CA PRO A 6 -2.39 5.53 50.99
C PRO A 6 -3.91 5.45 50.75
N GLY A 7 -4.72 6.23 51.46
CA GLY A 7 -6.16 6.36 51.26
C GLY A 7 -6.63 7.68 50.64
N ASP A 8 -5.79 8.72 50.63
CA ASP A 8 -6.19 10.11 50.35
C ASP A 8 -5.40 10.75 49.20
N ASP A 9 -4.73 9.97 48.35
CA ASP A 9 -4.11 10.52 47.14
C ASP A 9 -5.17 10.71 46.03
N PRO A 10 -5.61 11.94 45.72
CA PRO A 10 -6.55 12.19 44.63
C PRO A 10 -6.00 11.73 43.29
N GLY A 11 -4.68 11.65 43.13
CA GLY A 11 -4.00 11.07 41.98
C GLY A 11 -4.23 9.56 41.84
N MET A 12 -4.25 8.81 42.93
CA MET A 12 -4.55 7.37 42.92
C MET A 12 -6.00 7.12 42.50
N VAL A 13 -6.93 7.92 43.00
CA VAL A 13 -8.35 7.85 42.61
C VAL A 13 -8.53 8.18 41.13
N ARG A 14 -7.88 9.23 40.62
CA ARG A 14 -7.91 9.58 39.18
C ARG A 14 -7.37 8.46 38.31
N ALA A 15 -6.20 7.90 38.66
CA ALA A 15 -5.57 6.83 37.89
C ALA A 15 -6.39 5.53 37.92
N GLY A 16 -6.95 5.16 39.07
CA GLY A 16 -7.84 4.02 39.20
C GLY A 16 -9.12 4.16 38.38
N ALA A 17 -9.78 5.32 38.47
CA ALA A 17 -10.99 5.60 37.71
C ALA A 17 -10.74 5.60 36.19
N ALA A 18 -9.63 6.21 35.75
CA ALA A 18 -9.23 6.22 34.34
C ALA A 18 -8.94 4.80 33.82
N ALA A 19 -8.25 3.97 34.60
CA ALA A 19 -7.98 2.59 34.22
C ALA A 19 -9.28 1.77 34.09
N ALA A 20 -10.22 1.96 35.02
CA ALA A 20 -11.52 1.31 34.97
C ALA A 20 -12.36 1.75 33.77
N ALA A 21 -12.33 3.05 33.42
CA ALA A 21 -13.03 3.57 32.25
C ALA A 21 -12.45 2.98 30.95
N ARG A 22 -11.12 3.05 30.79
CA ARG A 22 -10.43 2.52 29.62
C ARG A 22 -10.63 1.02 29.44
N ARG A 23 -10.62 0.26 30.54
CA ARG A 23 -10.87 -1.18 30.50
C ARG A 23 -12.27 -1.49 29.95
N ARG A 24 -13.29 -0.72 30.34
CA ARG A 24 -14.67 -0.85 29.82
C ARG A 24 -14.75 -0.48 28.34
N GLU A 25 -14.06 0.58 27.92
CA GLU A 25 -13.99 0.97 26.50
C GLU A 25 -13.43 -0.15 25.62
N LEU A 26 -12.41 -0.86 26.11
CA LEU A 26 -11.78 -1.98 25.40
C LEU A 26 -12.52 -3.32 25.57
N ASN A 27 -13.69 -3.33 26.23
CA ASN A 27 -14.44 -4.53 26.57
C ASN A 27 -13.62 -5.60 27.32
N VAL A 28 -12.61 -5.19 28.08
CA VAL A 28 -11.76 -6.10 28.86
C VAL A 28 -12.42 -6.36 30.22
N SER A 29 -12.60 -7.62 30.59
CA SER A 29 -13.20 -7.98 31.88
C SER A 29 -12.15 -8.01 33.00
N GLN A 30 -12.56 -7.81 34.25
CA GLN A 30 -11.65 -8.00 35.41
C GLN A 30 -11.22 -9.47 35.54
N ARG A 31 -12.10 -10.41 35.16
CA ARG A 31 -11.83 -11.85 35.20
C ARG A 31 -10.77 -12.25 34.18
N SER A 32 -10.81 -11.69 32.97
CA SER A 32 -9.80 -11.96 31.92
C SER A 32 -8.43 -11.46 32.35
N LEU A 33 -8.32 -10.25 32.93
CA LEU A 33 -7.04 -9.75 33.46
C LEU A 33 -6.44 -10.62 34.57
N ALA A 34 -7.29 -11.24 35.40
CA ALA A 34 -6.84 -12.16 36.43
C ALA A 34 -6.43 -13.53 35.85
N ALA A 35 -7.18 -14.05 34.88
CA ALA A 35 -6.84 -15.28 34.16
C ALA A 35 -5.51 -15.16 33.41
N ASP A 36 -5.26 -14.00 32.78
CA ASP A 36 -4.04 -13.70 32.03
C ASP A 36 -2.83 -13.41 32.95
N GLY A 37 -2.99 -13.51 34.27
CA GLY A 37 -1.92 -13.28 35.24
C GLY A 37 -1.39 -11.84 35.28
N VAL A 38 -2.17 -10.88 34.77
CA VAL A 38 -1.80 -9.46 34.73
C VAL A 38 -1.87 -8.86 36.13
N ILE A 39 -2.99 -9.10 36.82
CA ILE A 39 -3.22 -8.66 38.21
C ILE A 39 -4.33 -9.50 38.86
N ASN A 40 -4.22 -9.79 40.16
CA ASN A 40 -5.30 -10.45 40.90
C ASN A 40 -6.57 -9.58 40.90
N ALA A 41 -7.75 -10.18 40.71
CA ALA A 41 -9.04 -9.47 40.66
C ALA A 41 -9.28 -8.56 41.87
N GLY A 42 -8.92 -8.98 43.09
CA GLY A 42 -9.05 -8.14 44.29
C GLY A 42 -8.14 -6.92 44.26
N ALA A 43 -6.90 -7.09 43.79
CA ALA A 43 -5.92 -6.01 43.65
C ALA A 43 -6.30 -5.03 42.52
N LEU A 44 -6.90 -5.52 41.44
CA LEU A 44 -7.45 -4.68 40.38
C LEU A 44 -8.61 -3.82 40.88
N ILE A 45 -9.56 -4.39 41.62
CA ILE A 45 -10.69 -3.64 42.19
C ILE A 45 -10.19 -2.59 43.20
N ALA A 46 -9.21 -2.94 44.04
CA ALA A 46 -8.62 -2.01 44.99
C ALA A 46 -7.92 -0.84 44.28
N PHE A 47 -7.19 -1.12 43.18
CA PHE A 47 -6.59 -0.09 42.34
C PHE A 47 -7.63 0.79 41.62
N GLU A 48 -8.64 0.20 40.99
CA GLU A 48 -9.69 0.94 40.28
C GLU A 48 -10.50 1.87 41.20
N LYS A 49 -10.62 1.50 42.49
CA LYS A 49 -11.24 2.33 43.53
C LYS A 49 -10.28 3.33 44.18
N GLY A 50 -9.03 3.41 43.73
CA GLY A 50 -8.01 4.29 44.28
C GLY A 50 -7.49 3.88 45.67
N ARG A 51 -7.79 2.68 46.14
CA ARG A 51 -7.45 2.18 47.50
C ARG A 51 -6.08 1.52 47.60
N SER A 52 -5.47 1.21 46.47
CA SER A 52 -4.15 0.56 46.43
C SER A 52 -3.38 0.96 45.18
N TRP A 53 -2.07 0.98 45.29
CA TRP A 53 -1.18 1.32 44.18
C TRP A 53 -0.38 0.09 43.73
N PRO A 54 -0.62 -0.46 42.52
CA PRO A 54 0.10 -1.63 42.05
C PRO A 54 1.59 -1.34 41.84
N ARG A 55 2.42 -2.39 41.97
CA ARG A 55 3.86 -2.30 41.71
C ARG A 55 4.14 -1.92 40.25
N GLN A 56 5.31 -1.35 39.98
CA GLN A 56 5.71 -0.92 38.63
C GLN A 56 5.54 -2.00 37.56
N ALA A 57 5.97 -3.23 37.83
CA ALA A 57 5.82 -4.34 36.88
C ALA A 57 4.34 -4.64 36.54
N THR A 58 3.45 -4.60 37.54
CA THR A 58 2.01 -4.81 37.35
C THR A 58 1.37 -3.65 36.59
N ARG A 59 1.78 -2.41 36.86
CA ARG A 59 1.32 -1.22 36.12
C ARG A 59 1.74 -1.27 34.65
N ALA A 60 2.97 -1.69 34.36
CA ALA A 60 3.45 -1.84 32.99
C ALA A 60 2.63 -2.89 32.20
N LYS A 61 2.29 -4.02 32.84
CA LYS A 61 1.40 -5.02 32.24
C LYS A 61 -0.01 -4.47 32.02
N LEU A 62 -0.56 -3.74 32.99
CA LEU A 62 -1.87 -3.08 32.85
C LEU A 62 -1.86 -2.03 31.72
N GLU A 63 -0.81 -1.22 31.60
CA GLU A 63 -0.65 -0.25 30.52
C GLU A 63 -0.64 -0.93 29.16
N SER A 64 0.07 -2.06 29.02
CA SER A 64 0.05 -2.84 27.78
C SER A 64 -1.35 -3.33 27.41
N VAL A 65 -2.10 -3.91 28.36
CA VAL A 65 -3.47 -4.39 28.09
C VAL A 65 -4.45 -3.24 27.84
N LEU A 66 -4.26 -2.10 28.51
CA LEU A 66 -5.08 -0.90 28.31
C LEU A 66 -4.67 -0.07 27.08
N GLN A 67 -3.69 -0.56 26.31
CA GLN A 67 -3.12 0.10 25.14
C GLN A 67 -2.61 1.51 25.46
N TRP A 68 -2.05 1.68 26.65
CA TRP A 68 -1.44 2.93 27.10
C TRP A 68 0.08 2.88 26.94
N PRO A 69 0.72 4.03 26.65
CA PRO A 69 2.17 4.11 26.62
C PRO A 69 2.76 3.88 28.02
N PRO A 70 3.98 3.32 28.12
CA PRO A 70 4.64 3.09 29.40
C PRO A 70 4.64 4.33 30.30
N GLY A 71 4.31 4.15 31.58
CA GLY A 71 4.23 5.21 32.58
C GLY A 71 2.97 6.09 32.50
N ALA A 72 1.96 5.71 31.73
CA ALA A 72 0.67 6.40 31.66
C ALA A 72 -0.06 6.44 32.99
N ILE A 73 -0.07 5.35 33.75
CA ILE A 73 -0.74 5.28 35.05
C ILE A 73 -0.11 6.29 36.04
N GLU A 74 1.21 6.43 36.01
CA GLU A 74 1.94 7.40 36.85
C GLU A 74 1.70 8.85 36.39
N ARG A 75 1.60 9.10 35.09
CA ARG A 75 1.23 10.41 34.53
C ARG A 75 -0.18 10.83 34.96
N ILE A 76 -1.16 9.91 34.89
CA ILE A 76 -2.53 10.18 35.33
C ILE A 76 -2.60 10.48 36.83
N ARG A 77 -1.81 9.77 37.64
CA ARG A 77 -1.67 10.08 39.07
C ARG A 77 -1.15 11.50 39.28
N ARG A 78 -0.15 11.94 38.52
CA ARG A 78 0.38 13.31 38.57
C ARG A 78 -0.58 14.40 38.06
N GLY A 79 -1.71 14.00 37.47
CA GLY A 79 -2.74 14.91 36.97
C GLY A 79 -2.62 15.19 35.47
N ASP A 80 -1.67 14.56 34.78
CA ASP A 80 -1.62 14.61 33.32
C ASP A 80 -2.82 13.83 32.76
N PRO A 81 -3.45 14.29 31.67
CA PRO A 81 -4.50 13.52 31.04
C PRO A 81 -3.95 12.15 30.62
N ALA A 82 -4.75 11.10 30.86
CA ALA A 82 -4.51 9.81 30.24
C ALA A 82 -4.35 10.06 28.75
N ALA A 83 -3.19 9.75 28.18
CA ALA A 83 -2.98 9.90 26.74
C ALA A 83 -4.03 9.00 26.05
N GLY A 84 -5.11 9.63 25.57
CA GLY A 84 -6.38 8.97 25.29
C GLY A 84 -7.55 9.93 25.06
N SER A 85 -7.45 11.20 25.49
CA SER A 85 -8.34 12.27 25.01
C SER A 85 -7.52 13.40 24.38
N ALA A 86 -6.77 13.08 23.33
CA ALA A 86 -6.57 14.10 22.31
C ALA A 86 -7.95 14.28 21.64
N PRO A 87 -8.50 15.49 21.49
CA PRO A 87 -9.48 15.70 20.44
C PRO A 87 -8.84 15.14 19.17
N ARG A 88 -9.67 14.58 18.30
CA ARG A 88 -9.38 14.49 16.88
C ARG A 88 -8.82 15.84 16.44
N ARG A 89 -7.50 16.04 16.55
CA ARG A 89 -6.79 16.89 15.63
C ARG A 89 -7.27 16.32 14.31
N VAL A 90 -7.82 17.19 13.49
CA VAL A 90 -7.90 17.00 12.07
C VAL A 90 -6.48 16.63 11.69
N ALA A 91 -6.19 15.33 11.74
CA ALA A 91 -4.93 14.80 11.35
C ALA A 91 -4.96 15.08 9.85
N GLY A 92 -4.04 15.92 9.39
CA GLY A 92 -3.42 15.60 8.12
C GLY A 92 -3.15 14.09 8.11
N PRO A 93 -3.37 13.43 6.96
CA PRO A 93 -3.57 11.99 6.87
C PRO A 93 -2.61 11.22 7.77
N PRO A 94 -3.08 10.18 8.50
CA PRO A 94 -2.26 9.46 9.46
C PRO A 94 -0.94 9.10 8.79
N ALA A 95 0.18 9.33 9.49
CA ALA A 95 1.46 8.81 9.05
C ALA A 95 1.33 7.28 9.03
N MET A 96 1.12 6.79 7.82
CA MET A 96 0.84 5.42 7.45
C MET A 96 1.95 4.54 8.01
N GLY A 97 1.60 3.51 8.79
CA GLY A 97 2.55 2.45 9.07
C GLY A 97 2.78 1.65 7.78
N PRO A 98 3.95 1.02 7.57
CA PRO A 98 4.25 0.28 6.35
C PRO A 98 3.22 -0.84 6.03
N ALA A 99 2.50 -1.33 7.04
CA ALA A 99 1.40 -2.29 6.87
C ALA A 99 0.10 -1.67 6.30
N ASP A 100 -0.16 -0.38 6.58
CA ASP A 100 -1.30 0.36 6.02
C ASP A 100 -0.96 0.99 4.65
N GLU A 101 0.33 1.11 4.33
CA GLU A 101 0.81 1.65 3.05
C GLU A 101 0.48 0.75 1.86
N VAL A 102 0.68 -0.56 2.01
CA VAL A 102 0.48 -1.53 0.92
C VAL A 102 -0.98 -1.57 0.45
N PRO A 103 -2.00 -1.64 1.34
CA PRO A 103 -3.40 -1.53 0.94
C PRO A 103 -3.73 -0.20 0.26
N LEU A 104 -3.15 0.92 0.70
CA LEU A 104 -3.42 2.24 0.13
C LEU A 104 -2.74 2.44 -1.23
N ILE A 105 -1.54 1.90 -1.43
CA ILE A 105 -0.89 1.84 -2.75
C ILE A 105 -1.75 1.03 -3.71
N ALA A 106 -2.23 -0.16 -3.29
CA ALA A 106 -3.10 -0.97 -4.13
C ALA A 106 -4.40 -0.23 -4.51
N GLN A 107 -5.04 0.45 -3.56
CA GLN A 107 -6.23 1.28 -3.82
C GLN A 107 -5.93 2.45 -4.77
N ALA A 108 -4.82 3.16 -4.58
CA ALA A 108 -4.39 4.26 -5.43
C ALA A 108 -4.12 3.78 -6.87
N VAL A 109 -3.47 2.62 -7.02
CA VAL A 109 -3.21 2.02 -8.33
C VAL A 109 -4.51 1.66 -9.04
N VAL A 110 -5.47 1.03 -8.36
CA VAL A 110 -6.78 0.70 -8.94
C VAL A 110 -7.55 1.97 -9.33
N ALA A 111 -7.55 2.99 -8.48
CA ALA A 111 -8.21 4.27 -8.78
C ALA A 111 -7.60 4.94 -10.02
N ALA A 112 -6.28 5.02 -10.10
CA ALA A 112 -5.57 5.57 -11.26
C ALA A 112 -5.85 4.76 -12.54
N ALA A 113 -5.81 3.42 -12.47
CA ALA A 113 -6.12 2.56 -13.61
C ALA A 113 -7.56 2.78 -14.12
N ASN A 114 -8.53 3.01 -13.24
CA ASN A 114 -9.91 3.33 -13.62
C ASN A 114 -10.01 4.73 -14.26
N THR A 115 -9.24 5.72 -13.81
CA THR A 115 -9.16 7.03 -14.47
C THR A 115 -8.62 6.90 -15.90
N PHE A 116 -7.57 6.09 -16.10
CA PHE A 116 -7.05 5.83 -17.44
C PHE A 116 -8.05 5.14 -18.35
N ALA A 117 -8.93 4.27 -17.82
CA ALA A 117 -9.97 3.64 -18.64
C ALA A 117 -10.86 4.70 -19.32
N SER A 118 -11.32 5.71 -18.58
CA SER A 118 -12.10 6.80 -19.16
C SER A 118 -11.30 7.62 -20.18
N THR A 119 -10.00 7.82 -19.98
CA THR A 119 -9.13 8.50 -20.95
C THR A 119 -8.93 7.67 -22.22
N ILE A 120 -8.81 6.35 -22.10
CA ILE A 120 -8.70 5.41 -23.22
C ILE A 120 -9.99 5.38 -24.04
N ASP A 121 -11.14 5.40 -23.38
CA ASP A 121 -12.45 5.47 -24.04
C ASP A 121 -12.64 6.78 -24.82
N ALA A 122 -12.01 7.87 -24.37
CA ALA A 122 -12.01 9.16 -25.03
C ALA A 122 -10.96 9.30 -26.16
N LEU A 123 -10.17 8.25 -26.45
CA LEU A 123 -9.21 8.28 -27.57
C LEU A 123 -9.95 8.39 -28.92
N PRO A 124 -9.39 9.17 -29.86
CA PRO A 124 -9.95 9.26 -31.20
C PRO A 124 -9.90 7.89 -31.94
N PRO A 125 -10.56 7.78 -33.10
CA PRO A 125 -10.39 6.64 -34.00
C PRO A 125 -8.91 6.38 -34.35
N VAL A 126 -8.53 5.10 -34.52
CA VAL A 126 -7.15 4.68 -34.81
C VAL A 126 -6.58 5.21 -36.13
N THR A 127 -7.46 5.71 -37.02
CA THR A 127 -7.11 6.30 -38.31
C THR A 127 -6.73 7.78 -38.19
N GLU A 128 -7.03 8.44 -37.08
CA GLU A 128 -6.69 9.85 -36.86
C GLU A 128 -5.24 10.01 -36.42
N SER A 129 -4.56 11.04 -36.92
CA SER A 129 -3.14 11.29 -36.63
C SER A 129 -2.86 11.57 -35.15
N GLU A 130 -3.85 12.10 -34.41
CA GLU A 130 -3.74 12.36 -32.97
C GLU A 130 -3.80 11.09 -32.11
N PHE A 131 -4.26 9.97 -32.66
CA PHE A 131 -4.46 8.75 -31.88
C PHE A 131 -3.15 8.21 -31.31
N THR A 132 -2.14 7.97 -32.17
CA THR A 132 -0.88 7.34 -31.73
C THR A 132 -0.14 8.17 -30.68
N PRO A 133 0.07 9.50 -30.84
CA PRO A 133 0.72 10.29 -29.79
C PRO A 133 -0.01 10.23 -28.44
N ARG A 134 -1.36 10.28 -28.45
CA ARG A 134 -2.16 10.18 -27.22
C ARG A 134 -2.09 8.79 -26.59
N ALA A 135 -2.17 7.73 -27.41
CA ALA A 135 -2.05 6.36 -26.94
C ALA A 135 -0.67 6.08 -26.33
N THR A 136 0.41 6.53 -26.98
CA THR A 136 1.78 6.40 -26.47
C THR A 136 1.97 7.13 -25.13
N ALA A 137 1.40 8.32 -24.97
CA ALA A 137 1.44 9.05 -23.70
C ALA A 137 0.75 8.26 -22.58
N ILE A 138 -0.47 7.77 -22.82
CA ILE A 138 -1.22 6.96 -21.84
C ILE A 138 -0.47 5.65 -21.49
N LEU A 139 0.12 4.97 -22.49
CA LEU A 139 0.94 3.78 -22.25
C LEU A 139 2.16 4.09 -21.37
N GLY A 140 2.81 5.25 -21.58
CA GLY A 140 3.88 5.74 -20.72
C GLY A 140 3.43 5.86 -19.26
N ASP A 141 2.31 6.52 -19.01
CA ASP A 141 1.77 6.71 -17.67
C ASP A 141 1.35 5.39 -17.01
N LEU A 142 0.73 4.47 -17.78
CA LEU A 142 0.36 3.13 -17.29
C LEU A 142 1.59 2.29 -16.91
N ARG A 143 2.69 2.36 -17.66
CA ARG A 143 3.95 1.67 -17.33
C ARG A 143 4.59 2.26 -16.07
N GLN A 144 4.51 3.57 -15.87
CA GLN A 144 4.95 4.19 -14.61
C GLN A 144 4.11 3.69 -13.43
N LEU A 145 2.79 3.59 -13.61
CA LEU A 145 1.89 3.04 -12.60
C LEU A 145 2.20 1.57 -12.28
N GLU A 146 2.45 0.75 -13.29
CA GLU A 146 2.89 -0.64 -13.12
C GLU A 146 4.19 -0.71 -12.32
N ALA A 147 5.18 0.14 -12.63
CA ALA A 147 6.46 0.16 -11.94
C ALA A 147 6.32 0.49 -10.45
N VAL A 148 5.41 1.41 -10.09
CA VAL A 148 5.09 1.73 -8.68
C VAL A 148 4.47 0.52 -7.98
N ALA A 149 3.46 -0.10 -8.58
CA ALA A 149 2.79 -1.28 -8.04
C ALA A 149 3.75 -2.47 -7.89
N ALA A 150 4.61 -2.70 -8.88
CA ALA A 150 5.59 -3.78 -8.88
C ALA A 150 6.65 -3.57 -7.79
N ARG A 151 7.09 -2.33 -7.53
CA ARG A 151 8.00 -2.02 -6.41
C ARG A 151 7.35 -2.34 -5.06
N ALA A 152 6.08 -1.96 -4.86
CA ALA A 152 5.35 -2.32 -3.65
C ALA A 152 5.23 -3.84 -3.47
N ALA A 153 5.04 -4.58 -4.57
CA ALA A 153 4.87 -6.04 -4.53
C ALA A 153 6.16 -6.76 -4.13
N ARG A 154 7.32 -6.18 -4.42
CA ARG A 154 8.62 -6.70 -3.95
C ARG A 154 8.81 -6.56 -2.45
N ILE A 155 8.17 -5.57 -1.82
CA ILE A 155 8.20 -5.38 -0.36
C ILE A 155 7.27 -6.40 0.29
N GLN A 156 6.02 -6.45 -0.17
CA GLN A 156 5.02 -7.39 0.32
C GLN A 156 4.00 -7.71 -0.78
N VAL A 157 3.94 -8.98 -1.16
CA VAL A 157 2.94 -9.46 -2.11
C VAL A 157 1.60 -9.63 -1.38
N THR A 158 0.58 -8.88 -1.80
CA THR A 158 -0.80 -9.00 -1.30
C THR A 158 -1.76 -9.31 -2.45
N PRO A 159 -2.90 -10.01 -2.19
CA PRO A 159 -3.92 -10.25 -3.21
C PRO A 159 -4.45 -8.97 -3.86
N GLU A 160 -4.57 -7.89 -3.10
CA GLU A 160 -5.01 -6.57 -3.57
C GLU A 160 -4.04 -6.01 -4.61
N LEU A 161 -2.74 -6.13 -4.34
CA LEU A 161 -1.70 -5.64 -5.24
C LEU A 161 -1.53 -6.52 -6.48
N ILE A 162 -1.72 -7.84 -6.34
CA ILE A 162 -1.80 -8.74 -7.50
C ILE A 162 -2.96 -8.33 -8.40
N ARG A 163 -4.16 -8.09 -7.85
CA ARG A 163 -5.31 -7.61 -8.63
C ARG A 163 -5.02 -6.27 -9.30
N ALA A 164 -4.44 -5.33 -8.58
CA ALA A 164 -4.07 -4.01 -9.12
C ALA A 164 -3.07 -4.13 -10.28
N LEU A 165 -2.02 -4.92 -10.13
CA LEU A 165 -1.05 -5.22 -11.20
C LEU A 165 -1.71 -5.87 -12.41
N SER A 166 -2.57 -6.87 -12.19
CA SER A 166 -3.32 -7.52 -13.27
C SER A 166 -4.19 -6.50 -14.02
N THR A 167 -4.90 -5.62 -13.32
CA THR A 167 -5.70 -4.56 -13.96
C THR A 167 -4.86 -3.63 -14.83
N VAL A 168 -3.72 -3.13 -14.32
CA VAL A 168 -2.84 -2.24 -15.09
C VAL A 168 -2.27 -2.96 -16.32
N ARG A 169 -1.79 -4.20 -16.15
CA ARG A 169 -1.22 -5.00 -17.24
C ARG A 169 -2.22 -5.32 -18.34
N THR A 170 -3.46 -5.66 -17.97
CA THR A 170 -4.54 -5.85 -18.95
C THR A 170 -4.80 -4.58 -19.74
N ARG A 171 -4.80 -3.40 -19.10
CA ARG A 171 -5.00 -2.12 -19.80
C ARG A 171 -3.84 -1.77 -20.74
N ILE A 172 -2.61 -2.02 -20.32
CA ILE A 172 -1.43 -1.87 -21.19
C ILE A 172 -1.55 -2.79 -22.40
N ASP A 173 -1.90 -4.07 -22.20
CA ASP A 173 -2.07 -5.05 -23.28
C ASP A 173 -3.18 -4.61 -24.26
N GLU A 174 -4.40 -4.35 -23.76
CA GLU A 174 -5.54 -3.91 -24.57
C GLU A 174 -5.22 -2.65 -25.40
N LEU A 175 -4.64 -1.63 -24.77
CA LEU A 175 -4.29 -0.38 -25.45
C LEU A 175 -3.17 -0.57 -26.46
N THR A 176 -2.14 -1.37 -26.14
CA THR A 176 -1.02 -1.64 -27.06
C THR A 176 -1.51 -2.45 -28.26
N MET A 177 -2.37 -3.44 -28.05
CA MET A 177 -2.98 -4.23 -29.12
C MET A 177 -3.87 -3.39 -30.03
N ARG A 178 -4.66 -2.45 -29.46
CA ARG A 178 -5.41 -1.46 -30.25
C ARG A 178 -4.47 -0.54 -31.01
N ALA A 179 -3.43 -0.02 -30.34
CA ALA A 179 -2.50 0.93 -30.93
C ALA A 179 -1.71 0.35 -32.10
N ALA A 180 -1.32 -0.92 -32.02
CA ALA A 180 -0.64 -1.64 -33.10
C ALA A 180 -1.45 -1.75 -34.40
N THR A 181 -2.76 -1.49 -34.38
CA THR A 181 -3.61 -1.48 -35.59
C THR A 181 -3.64 -0.11 -36.28
N ALA A 182 -3.13 0.94 -35.64
CA ALA A 182 -3.07 2.27 -36.22
C ALA A 182 -2.05 2.30 -37.39
N PRO A 183 -2.33 3.02 -38.49
CA PRO A 183 -1.37 3.17 -39.59
C PRO A 183 -0.05 3.82 -39.16
N THR A 184 -0.08 4.58 -38.08
CA THR A 184 1.07 5.31 -37.50
C THR A 184 1.66 4.63 -36.27
N ALA A 185 1.31 3.36 -36.00
CA ALA A 185 1.79 2.61 -34.84
C ALA A 185 3.32 2.63 -34.72
N THR A 186 3.83 2.75 -33.49
CA THR A 186 5.28 2.72 -33.23
C THR A 186 5.86 1.32 -33.45
N VAL A 187 7.17 1.24 -33.66
CA VAL A 187 7.88 -0.05 -33.74
C VAL A 187 7.62 -0.90 -32.49
N GLY A 188 7.64 -0.27 -31.31
CA GLY A 188 7.35 -0.93 -30.03
C GLY A 188 5.95 -1.54 -29.96
N GLN A 189 4.93 -0.80 -30.38
CA GLN A 189 3.55 -1.28 -30.39
C GLN A 189 3.37 -2.47 -31.36
N ARG A 190 3.94 -2.35 -32.57
CA ARG A 190 3.91 -3.42 -33.57
C ARG A 190 4.65 -4.67 -33.09
N LEU A 191 5.84 -4.49 -32.50
CA LEU A 191 6.65 -5.57 -31.92
C LEU A 191 5.87 -6.31 -30.84
N TYR A 192 5.33 -5.56 -29.87
CA TYR A 192 4.55 -6.12 -28.78
C TYR A 192 3.41 -6.98 -29.32
N ALA A 193 2.63 -6.44 -30.25
CA ALA A 193 1.47 -7.15 -30.79
C ALA A 193 1.86 -8.38 -31.61
N ALA A 194 2.89 -8.29 -32.46
CA ALA A 194 3.38 -9.43 -33.24
C ALA A 194 3.91 -10.54 -32.33
N ARG A 195 4.74 -10.18 -31.35
CA ARG A 195 5.26 -11.09 -30.32
C ARG A 195 4.12 -11.76 -29.54
N ARG A 196 3.11 -11.00 -29.13
CA ARG A 196 2.01 -11.54 -28.32
C ARG A 196 1.14 -12.50 -29.11
N ARG A 197 0.86 -12.20 -30.39
CA ARG A 197 0.12 -13.11 -31.30
C ARG A 197 0.88 -14.40 -31.57
N ALA A 198 2.20 -14.30 -31.77
CA ALA A 198 3.07 -15.45 -31.93
C ALA A 198 3.37 -16.20 -30.61
N ASN A 199 2.86 -15.71 -29.48
CA ASN A 199 3.10 -16.23 -28.13
C ASN A 199 4.60 -16.38 -27.79
N LEU A 200 5.42 -15.43 -28.25
CA LEU A 200 6.86 -15.41 -28.03
C LEU A 200 7.21 -14.69 -26.71
N THR A 201 8.20 -15.21 -26.02
CA THR A 201 8.85 -14.56 -24.89
C THR A 201 9.79 -13.44 -25.36
N ILE A 202 10.21 -12.57 -24.43
CA ILE A 202 11.22 -11.54 -24.71
C ILE A 202 12.54 -12.18 -25.18
N GLY A 203 12.99 -13.25 -24.50
CA GLY A 203 14.21 -13.98 -24.86
C GLY A 203 14.16 -14.59 -26.27
N GLU A 204 13.06 -15.26 -26.62
CA GLU A 204 12.89 -15.83 -27.98
C GLU A 204 12.86 -14.73 -29.05
N THR A 205 12.25 -13.59 -28.74
CA THR A 205 12.17 -12.44 -29.66
C THR A 205 13.53 -11.79 -29.85
N ALA A 206 14.29 -11.61 -28.78
CA ALA A 206 15.64 -11.07 -28.80
C ALA A 206 16.57 -11.99 -29.61
N GLN A 207 16.50 -13.30 -29.35
CA GLN A 207 17.26 -14.30 -30.09
C GLN A 207 16.90 -14.30 -31.59
N ALA A 208 15.62 -14.21 -31.94
CA ALA A 208 15.18 -14.19 -33.33
C ALA A 208 15.58 -12.91 -34.07
N ALA A 209 15.57 -11.76 -33.38
CA ALA A 209 16.03 -10.48 -33.94
C ALA A 209 17.57 -10.34 -33.93
N GLY A 210 18.30 -11.21 -33.23
CA GLY A 210 19.75 -11.09 -33.08
C GLY A 210 20.19 -9.92 -32.19
N VAL A 211 19.37 -9.53 -31.21
CA VAL A 211 19.62 -8.45 -30.26
C VAL A 211 19.62 -8.97 -28.82
N VAL A 212 20.02 -8.14 -27.86
CA VAL A 212 19.91 -8.48 -26.42
C VAL A 212 18.49 -8.24 -25.91
N GLU A 213 18.07 -8.94 -24.86
CA GLU A 213 16.71 -8.82 -24.30
C GLU A 213 16.33 -7.38 -23.89
N ASP A 214 17.31 -6.62 -23.38
CA ASP A 214 17.10 -5.23 -22.97
C ASP A 214 16.67 -4.32 -24.13
N VAL A 215 17.13 -4.61 -25.36
CA VAL A 215 16.70 -3.88 -26.57
C VAL A 215 15.20 -4.11 -26.83
N ILE A 216 14.72 -5.34 -26.67
CA ILE A 216 13.29 -5.65 -26.85
C ILE A 216 12.46 -4.93 -25.78
N VAL A 217 12.90 -4.96 -24.52
CA VAL A 217 12.23 -4.25 -23.41
C VAL A 217 12.17 -2.75 -23.66
N GLN A 218 13.28 -2.14 -24.12
CA GLN A 218 13.35 -0.71 -24.42
C GLN A 218 12.46 -0.34 -25.61
N ILE A 219 12.49 -1.12 -26.69
CA ILE A 219 11.64 -0.88 -27.87
C ILE A 219 10.16 -0.99 -27.50
N GLU A 220 9.73 -2.04 -26.80
CA GLU A 220 8.34 -2.18 -26.36
C GLU A 220 7.90 -1.09 -25.37
N ALA A 221 8.85 -0.45 -24.69
CA ALA A 221 8.62 0.69 -23.81
C ALA A 221 8.71 2.06 -24.54
N ASP A 222 8.84 2.06 -25.87
CA ASP A 222 9.07 3.23 -26.72
C ASP A 222 10.28 4.08 -26.25
N GLN A 223 11.30 3.42 -25.70
CA GLN A 223 12.57 4.04 -25.29
C GLN A 223 13.54 4.11 -26.48
N PRO A 224 14.44 5.11 -26.51
CA PRO A 224 15.40 5.25 -27.59
C PRO A 224 16.42 4.10 -27.59
N VAL A 225 16.61 3.51 -28.76
CA VAL A 225 17.60 2.44 -29.05
C VAL A 225 18.38 2.79 -30.33
N SER A 226 19.41 2.02 -30.66
CA SER A 226 20.19 2.26 -31.88
C SER A 226 19.35 2.01 -33.14
N SER A 227 19.64 2.73 -34.23
CA SER A 227 18.96 2.54 -35.51
C SER A 227 19.19 1.14 -36.11
N ALA A 228 20.35 0.55 -35.84
CA ALA A 228 20.66 -0.82 -36.25
C ALA A 228 19.73 -1.84 -35.57
N ASP A 229 19.51 -1.67 -34.26
CA ASP A 229 18.62 -2.53 -33.48
C ASP A 229 17.15 -2.38 -33.91
N ILE A 230 16.71 -1.14 -34.18
CA ILE A 230 15.37 -0.88 -34.74
C ILE A 230 15.19 -1.63 -36.07
N GLY A 231 16.18 -1.54 -36.96
CA GLY A 231 16.14 -2.22 -38.26
C GLY A 231 16.05 -3.74 -38.14
N ALA A 232 16.81 -4.34 -37.22
CA ALA A 232 16.76 -5.78 -36.95
C ALA A 232 15.38 -6.22 -36.44
N VAL A 233 14.79 -5.44 -35.54
CA VAL A 233 13.45 -5.70 -34.99
C VAL A 233 12.35 -5.50 -36.05
N GLU A 234 12.43 -4.47 -36.89
CA GLU A 234 11.47 -4.27 -38.00
C GLU A 234 11.49 -5.42 -39.01
N GLN A 235 12.68 -5.98 -39.29
CA GLN A 235 12.82 -7.18 -40.11
C GLN A 235 12.13 -8.37 -39.46
N LEU A 236 12.35 -8.59 -38.16
CA LEU A 236 11.67 -9.66 -37.42
C LEU A 236 10.15 -9.50 -37.49
N ILE A 237 9.61 -8.31 -37.19
CA ILE A 237 8.16 -8.05 -37.25
C ILE A 237 7.60 -8.46 -38.60
N THR A 238 8.25 -8.10 -39.71
CA THR A 238 7.80 -8.47 -41.05
C THR A 238 7.78 -9.98 -41.29
N GLN A 239 8.67 -10.74 -40.64
CA GLN A 239 8.73 -12.21 -40.76
C GLN A 239 7.68 -12.93 -39.90
N ILE A 240 7.28 -12.34 -38.77
CA ILE A 240 6.36 -12.99 -37.81
C ILE A 240 4.94 -12.42 -37.83
N ASP A 241 4.71 -11.26 -38.44
CA ASP A 241 3.36 -10.70 -38.66
C ASP A 241 2.70 -11.35 -39.88
N TRP A 242 2.56 -12.67 -39.82
CA TRP A 242 1.75 -13.41 -40.77
C TRP A 242 0.27 -13.18 -40.42
N ARG A 243 -0.48 -12.63 -41.37
CA ARG A 243 -1.94 -12.55 -41.33
C ARG A 243 -2.56 -13.73 -42.04
#